data_AF-A0A2M6W8P9-F1
#
_entry.id   AF-A0A2M6W8P9-F1
#
_cell.length_a   1.000
_cell.length_b   1.000
_cell.length_c   1.000
_cell.angle_alpha   90.00
_cell.angle_beta   90.00
_cell.angle_gamma   90.00
#
_symmetry.space_group_name_H-M   'P 1'
#
loop_
_entity.id
_entity.type
_entity.pdbx_description
1 polymer ?
#
loop_
_entity_poly.entity_id
_entity_poly.type
_entity_poly.pdbx_seq_one_letter_code
_entity_poly.pdbx_strand_id
1 'polypeptide(L)'
;MSKNIGSIIKWVVIVVASILFLSLFAYLIILTKQSKSTKTTASISLSSDGQVRGNASASATLVEFGDFQCPACKAYEPFVQKILQDEDGKVKLLFKH
;
A
#
# COMPACT_ATOMS: atom_id res chain seq x y z
N MET A 1 -65.36 -13.18 -2.19
CA MET A 1 -64.15 -13.24 -3.06
C MET A 1 -63.03 -12.32 -2.53
N SER A 2 -62.76 -12.23 -1.21
CA SER A 2 -61.80 -11.25 -0.63
C SER A 2 -60.57 -11.87 0.09
N LYS A 3 -60.47 -13.20 0.18
CA LYS A 3 -59.35 -13.88 0.88
C LYS A 3 -57.97 -13.64 0.24
N ASN A 4 -57.91 -13.25 -1.04
CA ASN A 4 -56.65 -13.04 -1.75
C ASN A 4 -56.01 -11.66 -1.49
N ILE A 5 -56.79 -10.62 -1.14
CA ILE A 5 -56.27 -9.26 -1.03
C ILE A 5 -55.35 -9.09 0.20
N GLY A 6 -55.72 -9.72 1.33
CA GLY A 6 -54.90 -9.70 2.55
C GLY A 6 -53.64 -10.55 2.42
N SER A 7 -53.68 -11.62 1.61
CA SER A 7 -52.49 -12.41 1.28
C SER A 7 -51.53 -11.62 0.38
N ILE A 8 -52.06 -10.93 -0.64
CA ILE A 8 -51.27 -10.09 -1.56
C ILE A 8 -50.59 -8.94 -0.80
N ILE A 9 -51.30 -8.25 0.11
CA ILE A 9 -50.70 -7.16 0.90
C ILE A 9 -49.56 -7.68 1.77
N LYS A 10 -49.70 -8.86 2.39
CA LYS A 10 -48.61 -9.48 3.17
C LYS A 10 -47.39 -9.77 2.30
N TRP A 11 -47.58 -10.34 1.11
CA TRP A 11 -46.47 -10.59 0.18
C TRP A 11 -45.81 -9.30 -0.32
N VAL A 12 -46.59 -8.25 -0.60
CA VAL A 12 -46.07 -6.94 -0.99
C VAL A 12 -45.22 -6.32 0.14
N VAL A 13 -45.69 -6.37 1.38
CA VAL A 13 -44.94 -5.85 2.54
C VAL A 13 -43.64 -6.62 2.76
N ILE A 14 -43.65 -7.96 2.60
CA ILE A 14 -42.45 -8.79 2.74
C ILE A 14 -41.42 -8.46 1.65
N VAL A 15 -41.85 -8.28 0.41
CA VAL A 15 -40.96 -7.94 -0.72
C VAL A 15 -40.37 -6.55 -0.55
N VAL A 16 -41.17 -5.56 -0.13
CA VAL A 16 -40.67 -4.20 0.12
C VAL A 16 -39.67 -4.20 1.29
N ALA A 17 -39.98 -4.90 2.38
CA ALA A 17 -39.08 -5.01 3.53
C ALA A 17 -37.76 -5.72 3.19
N SER A 18 -37.80 -6.77 2.36
CA SER A 18 -36.59 -7.48 1.96
C SER A 18 -35.71 -6.65 1.03
N ILE A 19 -36.30 -5.87 0.12
CA ILE A 19 -35.56 -4.94 -0.75
C ILE A 19 -34.88 -3.84 0.09
N LEU A 20 -35.58 -3.27 1.08
CA LEU A 20 -35.03 -2.27 1.98
C LEU A 20 -33.88 -2.83 2.85
N PHE A 21 -34.00 -4.08 3.29
CA PHE A 21 -32.95 -4.71 4.08
C PHE A 21 -31.71 -5.03 3.25
N LEU A 22 -31.88 -5.54 2.02
CA LEU A 22 -30.78 -5.84 1.10
C LEU A 22 -30.02 -4.58 0.68
N SER A 23 -30.72 -3.47 0.44
CA SER A 23 -30.07 -2.20 0.08
C SER A 23 -29.27 -1.62 1.26
N LEU A 24 -29.81 -1.68 2.48
CA LEU A 24 -29.12 -1.24 3.69
C LEU A 24 -27.89 -2.12 3.99
N PHE A 25 -28.02 -3.44 3.86
CA PHE A 25 -26.92 -4.36 4.07
C PHE A 25 -25.79 -4.15 3.06
N ALA A 26 -26.11 -3.98 1.78
CA ALA A 26 -25.13 -3.65 0.75
C ALA A 26 -24.42 -2.31 1.03
N TYR A 27 -25.17 -1.30 1.49
CA TYR A 27 -24.60 -0.02 1.90
C TYR A 27 -23.63 -0.15 3.08
N LEU A 28 -23.98 -0.95 4.11
CA LEU A 28 -23.07 -1.23 5.23
C LEU A 28 -21.79 -1.94 4.77
N ILE A 29 -21.86 -2.87 3.82
CA ILE A 29 -20.68 -3.54 3.25
C ILE A 29 -19.79 -2.56 2.44
N ILE A 30 -20.39 -1.58 1.76
CA ILE A 30 -19.63 -0.55 1.04
C ILE A 30 -18.90 0.37 2.03
N LEU A 31 -19.52 0.71 3.17
CA LEU A 31 -18.89 1.50 4.22
C LEU A 31 -17.71 0.79 4.88
N THR A 32 -17.77 -0.53 5.08
CA THR A 32 -16.68 -1.30 5.71
C THR A 32 -15.47 -1.55 4.79
N LYS A 33 -15.60 -1.34 3.47
CA LYS A 33 -14.48 -1.51 2.51
C LYS A 33 -13.60 -0.27 2.33
N GLN A 34 -13.94 0.86 2.96
CA GLN A 34 -13.13 2.09 2.92
C GLN A 34 -11.94 2.05 3.91
N SER A 35 -11.11 1.01 3.84
CA SER A 35 -9.73 1.14 4.33
C SER A 35 -8.90 1.76 3.20
N LYS A 36 -9.08 3.08 3.01
CA LYS A 36 -8.23 3.87 2.11
C LYS A 36 -6.83 3.88 2.72
N SER A 37 -5.94 3.04 2.20
CA SER A 37 -4.51 3.08 2.53
C SER A 37 -3.95 4.40 2.01
N THR A 38 -4.00 5.43 2.84
CA THR A 38 -3.30 6.69 2.62
C THR A 38 -1.81 6.36 2.72
N LYS A 39 -1.14 6.26 1.56
CA LYS A 39 0.33 6.31 1.50
C LYS A 39 0.77 7.70 1.94
N THR A 40 0.95 7.89 3.23
CA THR A 40 1.71 9.03 3.77
C THR A 40 3.12 8.88 3.25
N THR A 41 3.42 9.59 2.16
CA THR A 41 4.77 9.64 1.60
C THR A 41 5.57 10.54 2.52
N ALA A 42 6.19 9.95 3.54
CA ALA A 42 7.22 10.65 4.30
C ALA A 42 8.34 10.98 3.30
N SER A 43 8.41 12.23 2.85
CA SER A 43 9.48 12.71 2.00
C SER A 43 10.74 12.80 2.85
N ILE A 44 11.55 11.74 2.82
CA ILE A 44 12.88 11.77 3.39
C ILE A 44 13.68 12.77 2.55
N SER A 45 13.94 13.95 3.12
CA SER A 45 14.84 14.94 2.52
C SER A 45 16.26 14.39 2.59
N LEU A 46 16.69 13.73 1.51
CA LEU A 46 18.04 13.22 1.38
C LEU A 46 18.98 14.41 1.15
N SER A 47 19.44 15.04 2.24
CA SER A 47 20.49 16.06 2.18
C SER A 47 21.70 15.48 1.46
N SER A 48 22.32 16.29 0.60
CA SER A 48 23.43 15.95 -0.32
C SER A 48 24.73 15.49 0.35
N ASP A 49 24.76 15.38 1.68
CA ASP A 49 25.95 15.07 2.48
C ASP A 49 26.36 13.59 2.44
N GLY A 50 25.74 12.77 1.59
CA GLY A 50 26.06 11.35 1.44
C GLY A 50 26.83 11.04 0.14
N GLN A 51 27.60 9.96 0.16
CA GLN A 51 28.34 9.52 -1.03
C GLN A 51 27.44 8.71 -1.95
N VAL A 52 27.33 9.12 -3.21
CA VAL A 52 26.50 8.42 -4.21
C VAL A 52 27.36 7.44 -5.02
N ARG A 53 26.92 6.18 -5.10
CA ARG A 53 27.46 5.14 -5.99
C ARG A 53 26.41 4.78 -7.05
N GLY A 54 26.84 4.62 -8.31
CA GLY A 54 25.98 4.28 -9.45
C GLY A 54 25.47 5.51 -10.23
N ASN A 55 24.42 5.31 -11.05
CA ASN A 55 23.87 6.36 -11.92
C ASN A 55 23.14 7.44 -11.09
N ALA A 56 23.63 8.69 -11.11
CA ALA A 56 23.00 9.80 -10.38
C ALA A 56 21.54 10.08 -10.79
N SER A 57 21.18 9.74 -12.04
CA SER A 57 19.84 9.87 -12.62
C SER A 57 18.97 8.61 -12.44
N ALA A 58 19.44 7.63 -11.67
CA ALA A 58 18.67 6.43 -11.34
C ALA A 58 17.30 6.78 -10.76
N SER A 59 16.27 6.06 -11.20
CA SER A 59 14.88 6.26 -10.78
C SER A 59 14.61 5.92 -9.32
N ALA A 60 15.44 5.05 -8.73
CA ALA A 60 15.33 4.63 -7.34
C ALA A 60 16.64 4.93 -6.58
N THR A 61 16.51 5.26 -5.29
CA THR A 61 17.65 5.52 -4.40
C THR A 61 17.60 4.55 -3.22
N LEU A 62 18.63 3.71 -3.10
CA LEU A 62 18.90 2.90 -1.91
C LEU A 62 19.69 3.78 -0.94
N VAL A 63 19.21 3.96 0.29
CA VAL A 63 19.90 4.75 1.32
C VAL A 63 20.47 3.80 2.35
N GLU A 64 21.79 3.78 2.50
CA GLU A 64 22.48 2.95 3.48
C GLU A 64 23.07 3.84 4.56
N PHE A 65 22.73 3.54 5.82
CA PHE A 65 23.38 4.13 6.99
C PHE A 65 24.34 3.09 7.56
N GLY A 66 25.64 3.36 7.54
CA GLY A 66 26.63 2.35 7.88
C GLY A 66 27.96 2.93 8.34
N ASP A 67 28.68 2.14 9.14
CA ASP A 67 30.01 2.49 9.63
C ASP A 67 31.05 1.57 8.98
N PHE A 68 32.16 2.12 8.49
CA PHE A 68 33.26 1.34 7.89
C PHE A 68 33.91 0.36 8.88
N GLN A 69 33.75 0.58 10.19
CA GLN A 69 34.21 -0.27 11.28
C GLN A 69 33.14 -1.28 11.74
N CYS A 70 31.91 -1.21 11.24
CA CYS A 70 30.85 -2.13 11.64
C CYS A 70 31.00 -3.51 10.96
N PRO A 71 31.22 -4.60 11.72
CA PRO A 71 31.36 -5.95 11.13
C PRO A 71 30.10 -6.43 10.41
N ALA A 72 28.92 -6.02 10.88
CA ALA A 72 27.65 -6.38 10.25
C ALA A 72 27.46 -5.67 8.89
N CYS A 73 27.80 -4.38 8.80
CA CYS A 73 27.79 -3.65 7.53
C CYS A 73 28.73 -4.31 6.52
N LYS A 74 29.94 -4.69 6.94
CA LYS A 74 30.89 -5.45 6.11
C LYS A 74 30.31 -6.78 5.63
N ALA A 75 29.61 -7.51 6.49
CA ALA A 75 28.98 -8.78 6.11
C ALA A 75 27.85 -8.60 5.08
N TYR A 76 27.22 -7.42 5.05
CA TYR A 76 26.08 -7.12 4.18
C TYR A 76 26.48 -6.47 2.84
N GLU A 77 27.62 -5.78 2.76
CA GLU A 77 28.13 -5.12 1.54
C GLU A 77 28.05 -5.99 0.26
N PRO A 78 28.35 -7.31 0.26
CA PRO A 78 28.22 -8.13 -0.94
C PRO A 78 26.80 -8.19 -1.51
N PHE A 79 25.79 -8.17 -0.64
CA PHE A 79 24.38 -8.14 -1.06
C PHE A 79 24.00 -6.79 -1.65
N VAL A 80 24.48 -5.70 -1.05
CA VAL A 80 24.27 -4.34 -1.57
C VAL A 80 24.89 -4.20 -2.96
N GLN A 81 26.12 -4.68 -3.13
CA GLN A 81 26.79 -4.70 -4.43
C GLN A 81 26.02 -5.51 -5.46
N LYS A 82 25.49 -6.66 -5.08
CA LYS A 82 24.67 -7.48 -5.97
C LYS A 82 23.41 -6.75 -6.44
N ILE A 83 22.71 -6.05 -5.55
CA ILE A 83 21.55 -5.24 -5.93
C ILE A 83 21.94 -4.15 -6.94
N LEU A 84 23.07 -3.47 -6.73
CA LEU A 84 23.55 -2.43 -7.65
C LEU A 84 23.96 -2.99 -9.01
N GLN A 85 24.45 -4.23 -9.06
CA GLN A 85 24.79 -4.91 -10.31
C GLN A 85 23.53 -5.40 -11.04
N ASP A 86 22.61 -6.05 -10.32
CA ASP A 86 21.38 -6.61 -10.88
C ASP A 86 20.45 -5.51 -11.42
N GLU A 87 20.46 -4.32 -10.80
CA GLU A 87 19.67 -3.15 -11.18
C GLU A 87 20.52 -1.99 -11.71
N ASP A 88 21.59 -2.31 -12.46
CA ASP A 88 22.50 -1.32 -13.02
C ASP A 88 21.75 -0.21 -13.78
N GLY A 89 22.16 1.03 -13.52
CA GLY A 89 21.54 2.24 -14.07
C GLY A 89 20.16 2.61 -13.51
N LYS A 90 19.44 1.71 -12.81
CA LYS A 90 18.09 1.97 -12.28
C LYS A 90 18.07 2.34 -10.80
N VAL A 91 19.03 1.83 -10.04
CA VAL A 91 19.22 2.09 -8.61
C VAL A 91 20.55 2.80 -8.39
N LYS A 92 20.53 3.86 -7.58
CA LYS A 92 21.74 4.46 -7.00
C LYS A 92 21.78 4.22 -5.50
N LEU A 93 22.98 4.05 -4.98
CA LEU A 93 23.22 3.95 -3.54
C LEU A 93 23.66 5.31 -3.01
N LEU A 94 22.99 5.80 -1.98
CA LEU A 94 23.42 6.93 -1.15
C LEU A 94 23.91 6.38 0.20
N PHE A 95 25.21 6.38 0.42
CA PHE A 95 25.81 5.96 1.67
C PHE A 95 25.93 7.15 2.63
N LYS A 96 25.48 6.94 3.87
CA LYS A 96 25.60 7.87 5.00
C LYS A 96 26.36 7.16 6.11
N HIS A 97 27.46 7.78 6.54
CA HIS A 97 28.29 7.28 7.62
C HIS A 97 27.67 7.57 8.99
#